data_AF-A0A971J8H8-F1
#
_entry.id   AF-A0A971J8H8-F1
#
_cell.length_a   1.000
_cell.length_b   1.000
_cell.length_c   1.000
_cell.angle_alpha   90.00
_cell.angle_beta   90.00
_cell.angle_gamma   90.00
#
_symmetry.space_group_name_H-M   'P 1'
#
loop_
_entity.id
_entity.type
_entity.pdbx_description
1 polymer ?
#
loop_
_entity_poly.entity_id
_entity_poly.type
_entity_poly.pdbx_seq_one_letter_code
_entity_poly.pdbx_strand_id
1 'polypeptide(L)'
;MTSECEYAINPQVPHPNPFTIAKIRSFFRKKGGEPGTRITLFTGPNWYTVHWRGKPLVRLRYYPTKNHWTVESFQEKSMMVPFTEMGNYRYKLVSCWCQEGKELPNLDEALNLSLHFCD
;
A
#
# COMPACT_ATOMS: atom_id res chain seq x y z
N MET A 1 -24.06 2.20 10.95
CA MET A 1 -23.96 2.31 9.48
C MET A 1 -22.58 2.87 9.17
N THR A 2 -21.59 2.00 9.00
CA THR A 2 -20.22 2.40 8.65
C THR A 2 -20.15 2.54 7.13
N SER A 3 -19.93 3.77 6.68
CA SER A 3 -19.67 4.10 5.28
C SER A 3 -18.37 3.41 4.86
N GLU A 4 -18.47 2.28 4.17
CA GLU A 4 -17.36 1.70 3.45
C GLU A 4 -17.01 2.68 2.32
N CYS A 5 -15.93 3.44 2.50
CA CYS A 5 -15.33 4.15 1.37
C CYS A 5 -14.68 3.11 0.45
N GLU A 6 -15.50 2.40 -0.31
CA GLU A 6 -15.07 1.79 -1.57
C GLU A 6 -14.65 2.94 -2.49
N TYR A 7 -13.36 3.23 -2.53
CA TYR A 7 -12.82 4.06 -3.60
C TYR A 7 -13.06 3.30 -4.91
N ALA A 8 -14.10 3.73 -5.62
CA ALA A 8 -14.42 3.28 -6.95
C ALA A 8 -13.15 3.34 -7.81
N ILE A 9 -12.79 2.19 -8.38
CA ILE A 9 -11.74 2.05 -9.37
C ILE A 9 -12.13 2.99 -10.51
N ASN A 10 -11.48 4.15 -10.64
CA ASN A 10 -11.72 5.01 -11.80
C ASN A 10 -11.10 4.31 -13.03
N PRO A 11 -11.90 3.77 -13.96
CA PRO A 11 -11.38 2.92 -15.05
C PRO A 11 -10.64 3.70 -16.14
N GLN A 12 -10.59 5.03 -16.04
CA GLN A 12 -10.27 5.91 -17.16
C GLN A 12 -8.81 6.37 -17.25
N VAL A 13 -7.94 5.98 -16.31
CA VAL A 13 -6.51 6.26 -16.43
C VAL A 13 -5.74 4.95 -16.58
N PRO A 14 -5.26 4.60 -17.78
CA PRO A 14 -4.41 3.43 -17.94
C PRO A 14 -3.18 3.60 -17.04
N HIS A 15 -3.06 2.71 -16.07
CA HIS A 15 -1.92 2.69 -15.17
C HIS A 15 -0.64 2.51 -16.01
N PRO A 16 0.47 3.20 -15.72
CA PRO A 16 1.69 3.12 -16.52
C PRO A 16 2.29 1.71 -16.66
N ASN A 17 1.78 0.69 -15.94
CA ASN A 17 2.28 -0.67 -16.11
C ASN A 17 1.28 -1.77 -15.64
N PRO A 18 0.37 -2.25 -16.50
CA PRO A 18 -0.52 -3.37 -16.16
C PRO A 18 0.21 -4.67 -15.85
N PHE A 19 1.42 -4.88 -16.41
CA PHE A 19 2.23 -6.07 -16.12
C PHE A 19 2.72 -6.11 -14.65
N THR A 20 2.82 -4.95 -14.01
CA THR A 20 3.20 -4.85 -12.60
C THR A 20 2.14 -5.42 -11.67
N ILE A 21 0.85 -5.29 -11.98
CA ILE A 21 -0.23 -5.87 -11.15
C ILE A 21 -0.13 -7.39 -11.12
N ALA A 22 0.03 -8.01 -12.29
CA ALA A 22 0.16 -9.47 -12.40
C ALA A 22 1.42 -9.97 -11.69
N LYS A 23 2.55 -9.25 -11.83
CA LYS A 23 3.80 -9.54 -11.10
C LYS A 23 3.64 -9.48 -9.59
N ILE A 24 3.04 -8.40 -9.06
CA ILE A 24 2.79 -8.23 -7.63
C ILE A 24 1.91 -9.38 -7.10
N ARG A 25 0.78 -9.68 -7.78
CA ARG A 25 -0.10 -10.79 -7.38
C ARG A 25 0.62 -12.13 -7.39
N SER A 26 1.37 -12.42 -8.46
CA SER A 26 2.12 -13.66 -8.59
C SER A 26 3.20 -13.79 -7.52
N PHE A 27 3.86 -12.69 -7.16
CA PHE A 27 4.89 -12.66 -6.13
C PHE A 27 4.31 -13.06 -4.77
N PHE A 28 3.26 -12.38 -4.31
CA PHE A 28 2.64 -12.67 -3.01
C PHE A 28 2.01 -14.06 -2.95
N ARG A 29 1.44 -14.56 -4.06
CA ARG A 29 0.94 -15.94 -4.16
C ARG A 29 2.07 -16.98 -4.03
N LYS A 30 3.29 -16.68 -4.51
CA LYS A 30 4.43 -17.61 -4.52
C LYS A 30 5.25 -17.57 -3.23
N LYS A 31 5.38 -16.40 -2.61
CA LYS A 31 6.43 -16.13 -1.60
C LYS A 31 5.95 -15.93 -0.16
N GLY A 32 4.68 -15.62 0.06
CA GLY A 32 4.17 -15.41 1.42
C GLY A 32 2.74 -15.86 1.66
N GLY A 33 1.97 -16.17 0.61
CA GLY A 33 0.55 -16.45 0.73
C GLY A 33 0.30 -17.90 1.07
N GLU A 34 -0.26 -18.17 2.24
CA GLU A 34 -0.86 -19.48 2.49
C GLU A 34 -1.90 -19.76 1.39
N PRO A 35 -2.03 -21.01 0.92
CA PRO A 35 -3.11 -21.39 0.02
C PRO A 35 -4.46 -20.89 0.55
N GLY A 36 -5.13 -20.01 -0.21
CA GLY A 36 -6.39 -19.39 0.20
C GLY A 36 -6.28 -17.96 0.76
N THR A 37 -5.07 -17.43 0.97
CA THR A 37 -4.88 -16.03 1.40
C THR A 37 -5.36 -15.07 0.30
N ARG A 38 -6.39 -14.28 0.61
CA ARG A 38 -6.93 -13.27 -0.29
C ARG A 38 -6.02 -12.05 -0.32
N ILE A 39 -5.33 -11.86 -1.44
CA ILE A 39 -4.57 -10.65 -1.75
C ILE A 39 -5.46 -9.73 -2.57
N THR A 40 -5.69 -8.52 -2.05
CA THR A 40 -6.39 -7.47 -2.80
C THR A 40 -5.39 -6.37 -3.12
N LEU A 41 -5.43 -5.85 -4.36
CA LEU A 41 -4.57 -4.74 -4.78
C LEU A 41 -5.45 -3.55 -5.14
N PHE A 42 -5.13 -2.40 -4.55
CA PHE A 42 -5.67 -1.10 -4.96
C PHE A 42 -4.61 -0.36 -5.75
N THR A 43 -5.01 0.34 -6.81
CA THR A 43 -4.11 1.02 -7.73
C THR A 43 -4.39 2.52 -7.73
N GLY A 44 -3.33 3.33 -7.69
CA GLY A 44 -3.39 4.75 -8.00
C GLY A 44 -2.53 5.10 -9.22
N PRO A 45 -2.26 6.38 -9.51
CA PRO A 45 -1.53 6.77 -10.72
C PRO A 45 -0.11 6.21 -10.82
N ASN A 46 0.59 6.07 -9.70
CA ASN A 46 1.97 5.58 -9.61
C ASN A 46 2.19 4.69 -8.39
N TRP A 47 1.14 4.06 -7.86
CA TRP A 47 1.26 3.26 -6.65
C TRP A 47 0.28 2.10 -6.61
N TYR A 48 0.63 1.10 -5.80
CA TYR A 48 -0.16 -0.08 -5.52
C TYR A 48 -0.26 -0.22 -4.00
N THR A 49 -1.46 -0.36 -3.45
CA THR A 49 -1.63 -0.74 -2.05
C THR A 49 -2.01 -2.21 -2.01
N VAL A 50 -1.14 -3.01 -1.39
CA VAL A 50 -1.34 -4.44 -1.17
C VAL A 50 -2.11 -4.62 0.12
N HIS A 51 -3.22 -5.34 0.04
CA HIS A 51 -3.98 -5.78 1.20
C HIS A 51 -3.74 -7.26 1.42
N TRP A 52 -3.45 -7.60 2.67
CA TRP A 52 -3.22 -8.94 3.17
C TRP A 52 -4.32 -9.29 4.16
N ARG A 53 -5.05 -10.40 3.93
CA ARG A 53 -6.16 -10.82 4.81
C ARG A 53 -7.17 -9.68 5.10
N GLY A 54 -7.44 -8.85 4.09
CA GLY A 54 -8.37 -7.71 4.18
C GLY A 54 -7.79 -6.41 4.75
N LYS A 55 -6.60 -6.43 5.35
CA LYS A 55 -5.96 -5.24 5.92
C LYS A 55 -4.91 -4.65 4.97
N PRO A 56 -4.74 -3.33 4.90
CA PRO A 56 -3.63 -2.73 4.16
C PRO A 56 -2.31 -3.19 4.78
N LEU A 57 -1.39 -3.66 3.94
CA LEU A 57 -0.10 -4.21 4.34
C LEU A 57 1.03 -3.26 3.92
N VAL A 58 1.16 -3.02 2.62
CA VAL A 58 2.16 -2.09 2.08
C VAL A 58 1.59 -1.26 0.93
N ARG A 59 2.15 -0.08 0.72
CA ARG A 59 2.03 0.68 -0.52
C ARG A 59 3.36 0.65 -1.26
N LEU A 60 3.35 0.11 -2.47
CA LEU A 60 4.44 0.20 -3.43
C LEU A 60 4.23 1.44 -4.28
N ARG A 61 5.12 2.42 -4.23
CA ARG A 61 5.04 3.64 -5.07
C ARG A 61 6.21 3.69 -6.02
N TYR A 62 5.94 3.96 -7.29
CA TYR A 62 6.96 4.22 -8.30
C TYR A 62 7.13 5.73 -8.47
N TYR A 63 8.36 6.23 -8.55
CA TYR A 63 8.61 7.62 -8.90
C TYR A 63 9.31 7.68 -10.26
N PRO A 64 8.61 8.08 -11.33
CA PRO A 64 9.16 8.11 -12.68
C PRO A 64 10.38 9.03 -12.83
N THR A 65 10.42 10.14 -12.09
CA THR A 65 11.49 11.14 -12.16
C THR A 65 12.84 10.62 -11.67
N LYS A 66 12.81 9.72 -10.68
CA LYS A 66 14.01 9.10 -10.09
C LYS A 66 14.20 7.65 -10.55
N ASN A 67 13.26 7.10 -11.31
CA ASN A 67 13.22 5.70 -11.72
C ASN A 67 13.40 4.72 -10.53
N HIS A 68 12.70 4.98 -9.43
CA HIS A 68 12.82 4.17 -8.21
C HIS A 68 11.45 3.73 -7.68
N TRP A 69 11.46 2.80 -6.74
CA TRP A 69 10.31 2.34 -5.98
C TRP A 69 10.47 2.70 -4.51
N THR A 70 9.37 2.90 -3.81
CA THR A 70 9.32 2.95 -2.35
C THR A 70 8.28 1.98 -1.83
N VAL A 71 8.51 1.50 -0.61
CA VAL A 71 7.59 0.60 0.11
C VAL A 71 7.19 1.28 1.41
N GLU A 72 5.93 1.71 1.50
CA GLU A 72 5.37 2.27 2.73
C GLU A 72 4.60 1.16 3.45
N SER A 73 4.96 0.77 4.68
CA SER A 73 4.24 -0.28 5.42
C SER A 73 3.13 0.30 6.28
N PHE A 74 1.98 -0.36 6.31
CA PHE A 74 0.90 -0.08 7.25
C PHE A 74 1.01 -1.04 8.42
N GLN A 75 1.47 -0.53 9.57
CA GLN A 75 1.55 -1.32 10.79
C GLN A 75 0.45 -0.89 11.75
N GLU A 76 -0.16 -1.85 12.44
CA GLU A 76 -0.99 -1.55 13.61
C GLU A 76 -0.10 -1.03 14.73
N LYS A 77 0.02 0.30 14.82
CA LYS A 77 0.44 0.99 16.04
C LYS A 77 -0.50 2.15 16.27
N SER A 78 -0.91 2.30 17.52
CA SER A 78 -1.70 3.44 17.96
C SER A 78 -0.81 4.68 18.01
N MET A 79 -1.10 5.67 17.17
CA MET A 79 -0.41 6.97 17.17
C MET A 79 -1.42 8.11 17.24
N MET A 80 -1.08 9.16 18.00
CA MET A 80 -1.84 10.41 18.02
C MET A 80 -1.34 11.32 16.90
N VAL A 81 -2.18 11.60 15.91
CA VAL A 81 -1.83 12.45 14.77
C VAL A 81 -2.54 13.81 14.89
N PRO A 82 -1.82 14.94 14.76
CA PRO A 82 -2.44 16.25 14.75
C PRO A 82 -3.19 16.51 13.44
N PHE A 83 -4.32 17.20 13.51
CA PHE A 83 -5.08 17.69 12.35
C PHE A 83 -5.74 19.03 12.69
N THR A 84 -6.08 19.80 11.65
CA THR A 84 -6.77 21.10 11.81
C THR A 84 -8.24 20.96 11.43
N GLU A 85 -9.12 21.35 12.34
CA GLU A 85 -10.57 21.39 12.11
C GLU A 85 -11.10 22.75 12.56
N MET A 86 -11.72 23.49 11.62
CA MET A 86 -12.22 24.86 11.87
C MET A 86 -11.17 25.79 12.50
N GLY A 87 -9.91 25.70 12.05
CA GLY A 87 -8.81 26.54 12.57
C GLY A 87 -8.23 26.11 13.93
N ASN A 88 -8.74 25.05 14.54
CA ASN A 88 -8.23 24.52 15.82
C ASN A 88 -7.37 23.27 15.61
N TYR A 89 -6.28 23.16 16.38
CA TYR A 89 -5.47 21.95 16.44
C TYR A 89 -6.17 20.87 17.27
N ARG A 90 -6.41 19.71 16.67
CA ARG A 90 -6.97 18.52 17.30
C ARG A 90 -6.04 17.33 17.10
N TYR A 91 -6.21 16.30 17.92
CA TYR A 91 -5.47 15.05 17.78
C TYR A 91 -6.46 13.90 17.60
N LYS A 92 -6.12 12.96 16.71
CA LYS A 92 -6.89 11.74 16.51
C LYS A 92 -5.99 10.53 16.74
N LEU A 93 -6.50 9.54 17.48
CA LEU A 93 -5.87 8.24 17.57
C LEU A 93 -6.08 7.51 16.24
N VAL A 94 -4.99 7.12 15.59
CA VAL A 94 -5.01 6.31 14.38
C VAL A 94 -4.43 4.94 14.73
N SER A 95 -5.17 3.88 14.40
CA SER A 95 -4.79 2.49 14.65
C SER A 95 -3.88 1.91 13.57
N CYS A 96 -3.56 2.68 12.54
CA CYS A 96 -2.58 2.35 11.52
C CYS A 96 -1.70 3.58 11.25
N TRP A 97 -0.41 3.37 11.09
CA TRP A 97 0.48 4.42 10.63
C TRP A 97 1.35 3.89 9.50
N CYS A 98 1.76 4.81 8.64
CA CYS A 98 2.51 4.55 7.43
C CYS A 98 3.98 4.84 7.74
N GLN A 99 4.84 3.82 7.74
CA GLN A 99 6.28 4.04 7.83
C GLN A 99 6.78 4.58 6.49
N GLU A 100 7.61 5.63 6.52
CA GLU A 100 8.17 6.24 5.32
C GLU A 100 9.07 5.23 4.58
N GLY A 101 8.89 5.15 3.27
CA GLY A 101 9.45 4.07 2.49
C GLY A 101 10.93 4.24 2.16
N LYS A 102 11.63 3.11 2.08
CA LYS A 102 13.00 3.03 1.56
C LYS A 102 12.99 3.19 0.03
N GLU A 103 13.86 4.03 -0.52
CA GLU A 103 14.08 4.11 -1.97
C GLU A 103 14.79 2.84 -2.46
N LEU A 104 14.24 2.22 -3.51
CA LEU A 104 14.69 0.95 -4.06
C LEU A 104 14.80 1.04 -5.59
N PRO A 105 15.85 0.45 -6.19
CA PRO A 105 16.14 0.59 -7.62
C PRO A 105 15.16 -0.16 -8.54
N ASN A 106 14.45 -1.19 -8.04
CA ASN A 106 13.54 -1.99 -8.86
C ASN A 106 12.37 -2.57 -8.05
N LEU A 107 11.36 -3.06 -8.78
CA LEU A 107 10.15 -3.64 -8.20
C LEU A 107 10.42 -4.94 -7.42
N ASP A 108 11.38 -5.76 -7.85
CA ASP A 108 11.65 -7.05 -7.20
C ASP A 108 12.24 -6.85 -5.79
N GLU A 109 13.09 -5.86 -5.61
CA GLU A 109 13.59 -5.43 -4.29
C GLU A 109 12.46 -4.87 -3.42
N ALA A 110 11.57 -4.07 -4.00
CA ALA A 110 10.39 -3.55 -3.28
C ALA A 110 9.46 -4.67 -2.82
N LEU A 111 9.25 -5.68 -3.66
CA LEU A 111 8.47 -6.86 -3.34
C LEU A 111 9.13 -7.72 -2.26
N ASN A 112 10.43 -7.98 -2.34
CA ASN A 112 11.14 -8.71 -1.29
C ASN A 112 11.09 -7.97 0.05
N LEU A 113 11.29 -6.64 0.05
CA LEU A 113 11.18 -5.83 1.27
C LEU A 113 9.78 -5.94 1.88
N SER A 114 8.74 -6.00 1.04
CA SER A 114 7.36 -6.07 1.51
C SER A 114 7.01 -7.35 2.29
N LEU A 115 7.74 -8.45 2.09
CA LEU A 115 7.52 -9.70 2.83
C LEU A 115 7.87 -9.56 4.31
N HIS A 116 8.83 -8.70 4.66
CA HIS A 116 9.19 -8.46 6.06
C HIS A 116 8.06 -7.83 6.89
N PHE A 117 6.99 -7.36 6.25
CA PHE A 117 5.81 -6.83 6.93
C PHE A 117 4.65 -7.83 7.01
N CYS A 118 4.80 -9.03 6.45
CA CYS A 118 3.75 -10.06 6.42
C CYS A 118 3.70 -10.92 7.70
N ASP A 119 4.65 -10.73 8.63
CA ASP A 119 4.78 -11.46 9.90
C ASP A 119 3.80 -10.96 10.98
#